data_AF-A0A9D6LQ91-F1
#
_entry.id   AF-A0A9D6LQ91-F1
#
_cell.length_a   1.000
_cell.length_b   1.000
_cell.length_c   1.000
_cell.angle_alpha   90.00
_cell.angle_beta   90.00
_cell.angle_gamma   90.00
#
_symmetry.space_group_name_H-M   'P 1'
#
loop_
_entity.id
_entity.type
_entity.pdbx_description
1 polymer ?
#
loop_
_entity_poly.entity_id
_entity_poly.type
_entity_poly.pdbx_seq_one_letter_code
_entity_poly.pdbx_strand_id
1 'polypeptide(L)' 'MTQKVLKVGSSAAVTISKKSLKELGLKIGDEVRVNINHKEKLVIIEPAHQVKKELLDWTEQFIKTYRPALLALAKK' A
#
# COMPACT_ATOMS: atom_id res chain seq x y z
N MET A 1 -4.71 -2.35 19.45
CA MET A 1 -4.57 -0.92 19.79
C MET A 1 -5.95 -0.30 19.69
N THR A 2 -6.41 0.38 20.73
CA THR A 2 -7.69 1.09 20.74
C THR A 2 -7.38 2.58 20.76
N GLN A 3 -7.91 3.34 19.80
CA GLN A 3 -7.66 4.78 19.66
C GLN A 3 -8.99 5.51 19.56
N LYS A 4 -9.04 6.73 20.07
CA LYS A 4 -10.24 7.57 20.00
C LYS A 4 -10.32 8.29 18.66
N VAL A 5 -11.53 8.51 18.16
CA VAL A 5 -11.78 9.42 17.04
C VAL A 5 -11.71 10.87 17.55
N LEU A 6 -10.88 11.68 16.89
CA LEU A 6 -10.60 13.08 17.25
C LEU A 6 -11.15 14.01 16.17
N LYS A 7 -11.62 15.19 16.57
CA LYS A 7 -12.01 16.26 15.64
C LYS A 7 -10.76 16.98 15.15
N VAL A 8 -10.62 17.15 13.84
CA VAL A 8 -9.52 17.87 13.19
C VAL A 8 -10.12 18.85 12.17
N GLY A 9 -10.19 20.13 12.52
CA GLY A 9 -10.88 21.13 11.72
C GLY A 9 -12.36 20.78 11.51
N SER A 10 -12.77 20.63 10.25
CA SER A 10 -14.10 20.16 9.84
C SER A 10 -14.23 18.63 9.73
N SER A 11 -13.15 17.88 9.98
CA SER A 11 -13.05 16.43 9.75
C SER A 11 -12.83 15.64 11.05
N ALA A 12 -12.82 14.31 10.93
CA ALA A 12 -12.49 13.38 12.01
C ALA A 12 -11.25 12.55 11.66
N ALA A 13 -10.42 12.22 12.65
CA ALA A 13 -9.19 11.45 12.47
C ALA A 13 -8.98 10.43 13.60
N VAL A 14 -8.18 9.41 13.32
CA VAL A 14 -7.68 8.44 14.31
C VAL A 14 -6.15 8.45 14.30
N THR A 15 -5.55 8.28 15.46
CA THR A 15 -4.09 8.27 15.61
C THR A 15 -3.54 6.87 15.37
N ILE A 16 -2.66 6.72 14.37
CA ILE A 16 -1.94 5.47 14.12
C ILE A 16 -0.57 5.54 14.80
N SER A 17 -0.21 4.52 15.56
CA SER A 17 1.09 4.50 16.25
C SER A 17 2.25 4.48 15.27
N LYS A 18 3.41 5.01 15.69
CA LYS A 18 4.66 4.96 14.88
C LYS A 18 5.04 3.52 14.51
N LYS A 19 4.75 2.55 15.37
CA LYS A 19 5.00 1.12 15.11
C LYS A 19 4.11 0.62 13.97
N SER A 20 2.81 0.87 14.06
CA SER A 20 1.83 0.46 13.05
C SER A 20 2.05 1.17 11.71
N LEU A 21 2.45 2.45 11.70
CA LEU A 21 2.84 3.15 10.47
C LEU A 21 3.99 2.44 9.75
N LYS A 22 5.04 2.01 10.49
CA LYS A 22 6.16 1.26 9.92
C LYS A 22 5.73 -0.11 9.39
N GLU A 23 4.90 -0.84 10.13
CA GLU A 23 4.37 -2.15 9.72
C GLU A 23 3.51 -2.06 8.44
N LEU A 24 2.75 -0.96 8.30
CA LEU A 24 1.96 -0.68 7.10
C LEU A 24 2.78 -0.09 5.94
N GLY A 25 4.07 0.20 6.16
CA GLY A 25 4.92 0.86 5.16
C GLY A 25 4.54 2.30 4.84
N LEU A 26 3.76 2.95 5.72
CA LEU A 26 3.24 4.30 5.53
C LEU A 26 4.11 5.34 6.24
N LYS A 27 4.23 6.51 5.62
CA LYS A 27 4.88 7.71 6.17
C LYS A 27 3.88 8.85 6.28
N ILE A 28 4.22 9.82 7.12
CA ILE A 28 3.42 11.04 7.26
C ILE A 28 3.50 11.81 5.94
N GLY A 29 2.34 12.14 5.37
CA GLY A 29 2.23 12.81 4.07
C GLY A 29 1.96 11.85 2.90
N ASP A 30 1.98 10.54 3.11
CA ASP A 30 1.62 9.58 2.06
C ASP A 30 0.13 9.67 1.72
N GLU A 31 -0.17 9.57 0.42
CA GLU A 31 -1.55 9.38 -0.04
C GLU A 31 -2.02 7.96 0.25
N VAL A 32 -3.23 7.86 0.82
CA VAL A 32 -3.88 6.59 1.15
C VAL A 32 -5.29 6.57 0.62
N ARG A 33 -5.74 5.38 0.22
CA ARG A 33 -7.14 5.14 -0.09
C ARG A 33 -7.84 4.69 1.19
N VAL A 34 -8.95 5.34 1.50
CA VAL A 34 -9.82 4.99 2.63
C VAL A 34 -11.12 4.45 2.06
N ASN A 35 -11.43 3.20 2.39
CA ASN A 35 -12.65 2.54 1.93
C ASN A 35 -13.48 2.06 3.13
N ILE A 36 -14.82 2.07 2.98
CA ILE A 36 -15.73 1.70 4.06
C ILE A 36 -16.46 0.42 3.64
N ASN A 37 -16.19 -0.67 4.36
CA ASN A 37 -17.02 -1.87 4.26
C ASN A 37 -18.27 -1.68 5.12
N HIS A 38 -19.37 -1.26 4.49
CA HIS A 38 -20.63 -0.99 5.18
C HIS A 38 -21.25 -2.23 5.84
N LYS A 39 -21.00 -3.43 5.32
CA LYS A 39 -21.55 -4.67 5.89
C LYS A 39 -20.92 -4.99 7.23
N GLU A 40 -19.60 -4.86 7.30
CA GLU A 40 -18.82 -5.19 8.50
C GLU A 40 -18.53 -3.97 9.38
N LYS A 41 -18.94 -2.77 8.93
CA LYS A 41 -18.64 -1.48 9.57
C LYS A 41 -17.14 -1.27 9.80
N LEU A 42 -16.34 -1.67 8.81
CA LEU A 42 -14.88 -1.54 8.85
C LEU A 42 -14.42 -0.38 7.97
N VAL A 43 -13.37 0.30 8.43
CA VAL A 43 -12.61 1.25 7.62
C VAL A 43 -11.31 0.57 7.23
N ILE A 44 -11.08 0.46 5.92
CA ILE A 44 -9.88 -0.13 5.33
C ILE A 44 -9.03 1.02 4.81
N ILE A 45 -7.77 1.07 5.26
CA ILE A 45 -6.79 2.07 4.84
C ILE A 45 -5.66 1.33 4.13
N GLU A 46 -5.41 1.69 2.88
CA GLU A 46 -4.37 1.09 2.05
C GLU A 46 -3.55 2.18 1.36
N PRO A 47 -2.25 1.95 1.06
CA PRO A 47 -1.45 2.90 0.29
C PRO A 47 -2.12 3.22 -1.05
N ALA A 48 -2.19 4.49 -1.44
CA ALA A 48 -2.77 4.89 -2.72
C ALA A 48 -1.89 4.54 -3.93
N HIS A 49 -0.68 4.05 -3.70
CA HIS A 49 0.28 3.67 -4.73
C HIS A 49 -0.35 2.64 -5.68
N GLN A 50 -0.83 3.13 -6.82
CA GLN A 50 -1.11 2.31 -7.98
C GLN A 50 0.25 1.99 -8.62
N VAL A 51 0.79 0.80 -8.34
CA VAL A 51 1.66 0.20 -9.35
C VAL A 51 0.78 0.09 -10.59
N LYS A 52 1.09 0.87 -11.63
CA LYS A 52 0.33 0.85 -12.88
C LYS A 52 0.23 -0.61 -13.30
N LYS A 53 -0.98 -1.14 -13.43
CA LYS A 53 -1.19 -2.55 -13.80
C LYS A 53 -0.40 -2.89 -15.06
N GLU A 54 -0.35 -1.96 -16.02
CA GLU A 54 0.48 -2.06 -17.23
C GLU A 54 1.96 -2.28 -16.94
N LEU A 55 2.54 -1.59 -15.95
CA LEU A 55 3.94 -1.77 -15.56
C LEU A 55 4.17 -3.16 -14.96
N LEU A 56 3.23 -3.64 -14.14
CA LEU A 56 3.27 -5.01 -13.60
C LEU A 56 3.20 -6.04 -14.73
N ASP A 57 2.24 -5.89 -15.63
CA ASP A 57 2.03 -6.79 -16.77
C ASP A 57 3.27 -6.81 -17.68
N TRP A 58 3.86 -5.64 -17.97
CA TRP A 58 5.11 -5.54 -18.75
C TRP A 58 6.29 -6.19 -18.04
N THR A 59 6.42 -5.98 -16.73
CA THR A 59 7.52 -6.54 -15.94
C THR A 59 7.40 -8.06 -15.89
N GLU A 60 6.21 -8.59 -15.68
CA GLU A 60 5.96 -10.03 -15.67
C GLU A 60 6.25 -10.66 -17.03
N GLN A 61 5.80 -10.03 -18.13
CA GLN A 61 6.06 -10.50 -19.48
C GLN A 61 7.55 -10.42 -19.85
N PHE A 62 8.24 -9.35 -19.44
CA PHE A 62 9.69 -9.22 -19.61
C PHE A 62 10.46 -10.33 -18.89
N ILE A 63 10.15 -10.57 -17.60
CA ILE A 63 10.76 -11.63 -16.81
C ILE A 63 10.50 -13.00 -17.46
N LYS A 64 9.28 -13.25 -17.91
CA LYS A 64 8.92 -14.53 -18.56
C LYS A 64 9.71 -14.76 -19.85
N THR A 65 9.80 -13.77 -20.72
CA THR A 65 10.51 -13.87 -22.00
C THR A 65 12.02 -14.05 -21.81
N TYR A 66 12.62 -13.31 -20.87
CA TYR A 66 14.06 -13.27 -20.72
C TYR A 66 14.60 -14.09 -19.55
N ARG A 67 13.76 -14.90 -18.87
CA ARG A 67 14.15 -15.72 -17.71
C ARG A 67 15.46 -16.50 -17.92
N PRO A 68 15.70 -17.18 -19.05
CA PRO A 68 16.97 -17.91 -19.26
C PRO A 68 18.18 -16.98 -19.26
N ALA A 69 18.09 -15.82 -19.92
CA ALA A 69 19.16 -14.83 -19.99
C ALA A 69 19.40 -14.15 -18.64
N LEU A 70 18.34 -13.85 -17.89
CA LEU A 70 18.42 -13.30 -16.53
C LEU A 70 19.12 -14.28 -15.57
N LEU A 71 18.81 -15.57 -15.67
CA LEU A 71 19.47 -16.62 -14.88
C LEU A 71 20.94 -16.81 -15.27
N ALA A 72 21.27 -16.68 -16.55
CA ALA A 72 22.66 -16.73 -17.03
C ALA A 72 23.46 -15.52 -16.53
N LEU A 73 22.85 -14.33 -16.50
CA LEU A 73 23.47 -13.11 -15.97
C LEU A 73 23.74 -13.20 -14.46
N ALA A 74 22.82 -13.78 -13.68
CA ALA A 74 22.98 -13.93 -12.24
C ALA A 74 24.08 -14.93 -11.81
N LYS A 75 24.53 -15.79 -12.72
CA LYS A 75 25.61 -16.76 -12.49
C LYS A 75 26.99 -16.22 -12.84
N LYS A 76 27.07 -14.97 -13.29
CA LYS A 76 28.30 -14.29 -13.65
C LYS A 76 28.67 -13.30 -12.55
#